data_AF-A0A7K3WR95-F1
#
_entry.id   AF-A0A7K3WR95-F1
#
_cell.length_a   1.000
_cell.length_b   1.000
_cell.length_c   1.000
_cell.angle_alpha   90.00
_cell.angle_beta   90.00
_cell.angle_gamma   90.00
#
_symmetry.space_group_name_H-M   'P 1'
#
loop_
_entity.id
_entity.type
_entity.pdbx_description
1 polymer ?
#
loop_
_entity_poly.entity_id
_entity_poly.type
_entity_poly.pdbx_seq_one_letter_code
_entity_poly.pdbx_strand_id
1 'polypeptide(L)'
;MKRWNTEDENHVLNGILFEIYFNSRGQFRQRDFKCSFIDEIFSSENRNNFEKAFEFITNQIMPFDEFVFYMPFYPPTTLPIEILFKEVSDFYEDYDETVFIIESIKLHNVEIMVSAGKNHFGSVECTLEDFVKKISSELCIPKSQLRLTMNFKKTDLKNISYPFSLSLSKRVHTKLGLNN
;
A
#
# COMPACT_ATOMS: atom_id res chain seq x y z
N MET A 1 14.27 10.91 -35.10
CA MET A 1 13.71 10.57 -33.78
C MET A 1 14.42 11.44 -32.74
N LYS A 2 13.79 12.50 -32.22
CA LYS A 2 14.42 13.39 -31.23
C LYS A 2 14.59 12.62 -29.91
N ARG A 3 15.81 12.63 -29.36
CA ARG A 3 16.12 12.05 -28.05
C ARG A 3 15.41 12.90 -26.98
N TRP A 4 14.51 12.28 -26.23
CA TRP A 4 13.85 12.89 -25.06
C TRP A 4 14.73 12.86 -23.80
N ASN A 5 15.96 12.33 -23.92
CA ASN A 5 17.01 12.43 -22.91
C ASN A 5 17.94 13.57 -23.31
N THR A 6 17.67 14.75 -22.78
CA THR A 6 18.65 15.83 -22.72
C THR A 6 19.07 15.94 -21.26
N GLU A 7 20.34 15.69 -20.97
CA GLU A 7 21.01 16.09 -19.72
C GLU A 7 20.54 15.40 -18.42
N ASP A 8 20.69 14.07 -18.34
CA ASP A 8 20.48 13.24 -17.14
C ASP A 8 19.04 13.20 -16.56
N GLU A 9 18.09 13.94 -17.11
CA GLU A 9 16.70 13.89 -16.69
C GLU A 9 15.86 12.98 -17.60
N ASN A 10 15.15 12.03 -17.00
CA ASN A 10 14.24 11.15 -17.73
C ASN A 10 12.80 11.68 -17.63
N HIS A 11 12.45 12.63 -18.51
CA HIS A 11 11.12 13.25 -18.51
C HIS A 11 9.96 12.27 -18.67
N VAL A 12 10.19 11.14 -19.37
CA VAL A 12 9.18 10.09 -19.52
C VAL A 12 8.91 9.43 -18.17
N LEU A 13 9.96 9.02 -17.45
CA LEU A 13 9.82 8.46 -16.11
C LEU A 13 9.27 9.47 -15.10
N ASN A 14 9.68 10.74 -15.19
CA ASN A 14 9.10 11.82 -14.37
C ASN A 14 7.60 11.92 -14.59
N GLY A 15 7.13 11.88 -15.84
CA GLY A 15 5.71 11.90 -16.17
C GLY A 15 4.95 10.68 -15.65
N ILE A 16 5.54 9.49 -15.78
CA ILE A 16 4.95 8.24 -15.25
C ILE A 16 4.81 8.31 -13.73
N LEU A 17 5.89 8.66 -13.01
CA LEU A 17 5.91 8.79 -11.55
C LEU A 17 4.94 9.89 -11.09
N PHE A 18 4.88 11.01 -11.80
CA PHE A 18 3.95 12.10 -11.50
C PHE A 18 2.49 11.63 -11.60
N GLU A 19 2.13 10.87 -12.65
CA GLU A 19 0.76 10.36 -12.82
C GLU A 19 0.32 9.36 -11.75
N ILE A 20 1.25 8.70 -11.04
CA ILE A 20 0.93 7.84 -9.88
C ILE A 20 0.27 8.67 -8.78
N TYR A 21 0.83 9.84 -8.46
CA TYR A 21 0.45 10.65 -7.30
C TYR A 21 -0.44 11.86 -7.64
N PHE A 22 -0.36 12.36 -8.87
CA PHE A 22 -1.06 13.54 -9.36
C PHE A 22 -1.96 13.19 -10.54
N ASN A 23 -3.05 13.94 -10.70
CA ASN A 23 -3.91 13.85 -11.86
C ASN A 23 -3.40 14.71 -13.02
N SER A 24 -4.05 14.59 -14.19
CA SER A 24 -3.68 15.34 -15.40
C SER A 24 -3.82 16.86 -15.29
N ARG A 25 -4.42 17.38 -14.19
CA ARG A 25 -4.49 18.81 -13.85
C ARG A 25 -3.40 19.23 -12.86
N GLY A 26 -2.48 18.33 -12.49
CA GLY A 26 -1.45 18.55 -11.48
C GLY A 26 -1.95 18.53 -10.04
N GLN A 27 -3.14 17.99 -9.78
CA GLN A 27 -3.70 17.93 -8.43
C GLN A 27 -3.35 16.58 -7.77
N PHE A 28 -2.93 16.62 -6.51
CA PHE A 28 -2.60 15.43 -5.73
C PHE A 28 -3.84 14.54 -5.51
N ARG A 29 -3.67 13.22 -5.71
CA ARG A 29 -4.78 12.24 -5.74
C ARG A 29 -5.28 11.83 -4.35
N GLN A 30 -4.53 12.10 -3.29
CA GLN A 30 -4.81 11.77 -1.88
C GLN A 30 -5.01 10.29 -1.55
N ARG A 31 -5.97 9.61 -2.20
CA ARG A 31 -6.33 8.19 -1.95
C ARG A 31 -6.38 7.34 -3.22
N ASP A 32 -6.53 7.97 -4.40
CA ASP A 32 -6.72 7.25 -5.67
C ASP A 32 -5.42 7.19 -6.50
N PHE A 33 -4.32 6.74 -5.88
CA PHE A 33 -3.03 6.62 -6.55
C PHE A 33 -3.07 5.58 -7.68
N LYS A 34 -2.42 5.87 -8.82
CA LYS A 34 -2.34 4.94 -9.96
C LYS A 34 -1.18 3.95 -9.79
N CYS A 35 -1.29 3.06 -8.80
CA CYS A 35 -0.22 2.14 -8.41
C CYS A 35 -0.25 0.76 -9.12
N SER A 36 -1.11 0.56 -10.13
CA SER A 36 -1.29 -0.76 -10.76
C SER A 36 -0.04 -1.35 -11.41
N PHE A 37 0.93 -0.51 -11.80
CA PHE A 37 2.21 -0.92 -12.39
C PHE A 37 3.41 -0.55 -11.52
N ILE A 38 3.19 -0.39 -10.21
CA ILE A 38 4.23 0.13 -9.31
C ILE A 38 5.42 -0.82 -9.21
N ASP A 39 5.19 -2.13 -9.22
CA ASP A 39 6.27 -3.13 -9.19
C ASP A 39 7.16 -3.02 -10.43
N GLU A 40 6.58 -2.89 -11.61
CA GLU A 40 7.31 -2.78 -12.88
C GLU A 40 8.11 -1.48 -12.94
N ILE A 41 7.50 -0.37 -12.53
CA ILE A 41 8.14 0.95 -12.53
C ILE A 41 9.34 0.96 -11.56
N PHE A 42 9.15 0.45 -10.34
CA PHE A 42 10.17 0.46 -9.29
C PHE A 42 11.22 -0.64 -9.47
N SER A 43 10.93 -1.72 -10.21
CA SER A 43 11.95 -2.73 -10.56
C SER A 43 13.17 -2.16 -11.29
N SER A 44 13.01 -1.00 -11.92
CA SER A 44 14.07 -0.31 -12.66
C SER A 44 14.83 0.74 -11.84
N GLU A 45 14.48 0.97 -10.57
CA GLU A 45 15.05 2.02 -9.71
C GLU A 45 16.56 1.91 -9.50
N ASN A 46 17.11 0.70 -9.55
CA ASN A 46 18.54 0.43 -9.37
C ASN A 46 19.39 0.73 -10.62
N ARG A 47 18.78 1.26 -11.69
CA ARG A 47 19.54 1.75 -12.85
C ARG A 47 20.03 3.16 -12.55
N ASN A 48 21.34 3.37 -12.55
CA ASN A 48 22.01 4.65 -12.23
C ASN A 48 21.45 5.90 -12.94
N ASN A 49 20.69 5.73 -14.01
CA ASN A 49 20.11 6.84 -14.78
C ASN A 49 18.72 7.30 -14.28
N PHE A 50 18.13 6.67 -13.26
CA PHE A 50 16.77 6.98 -12.79
C PHE A 50 16.71 7.69 -11.43
N GLU A 51 17.84 7.82 -10.73
CA GLU A 51 17.95 8.52 -9.44
C GLU A 51 17.27 9.90 -9.45
N LYS A 52 17.59 10.75 -10.43
CA LYS A 52 17.00 12.10 -10.55
C LYS A 52 15.48 12.09 -10.71
N ALA A 53 14.90 11.05 -11.31
CA ALA A 53 13.45 10.94 -11.47
C ALA A 53 12.75 10.60 -10.14
N PHE A 54 13.38 9.74 -9.33
CA PHE A 54 12.93 9.41 -7.99
C PHE A 54 13.10 10.59 -7.03
N GLU A 55 14.20 11.33 -7.13
CA GLU A 55 14.40 12.59 -6.40
C GLU A 55 13.33 13.63 -6.80
N PHE A 56 13.08 13.80 -8.10
CA PHE A 56 12.03 14.70 -8.61
C PHE A 56 10.67 14.38 -8.00
N ILE A 57 10.19 13.13 -8.11
CA ILE A 57 8.85 12.80 -7.61
C ILE A 57 8.78 12.89 -6.08
N THR A 58 9.84 12.49 -5.38
CA THR A 58 9.94 12.63 -3.91
C THR A 58 9.75 14.08 -3.50
N ASN A 59 10.44 15.02 -4.16
CA ASN A 59 10.31 16.44 -3.88
C ASN A 59 8.90 16.97 -4.16
N GLN A 60 8.22 16.47 -5.20
CA GLN A 60 6.84 16.88 -5.51
C GLN A 60 5.83 16.38 -4.47
N ILE A 61 6.00 15.16 -3.94
CA ILE A 61 5.04 14.55 -3.00
C ILE A 61 5.34 14.85 -1.52
N MET A 62 6.54 15.35 -1.21
CA MET A 62 6.97 15.69 0.15
C MET A 62 5.99 16.61 0.91
N PRO A 63 5.36 17.63 0.29
CA PRO A 63 4.35 18.46 0.97
C PRO A 63 3.07 17.70 1.36
N PHE A 64 2.89 16.46 0.90
CA PHE A 64 1.72 15.61 1.14
C PHE A 64 2.08 14.35 1.94
N ASP A 65 3.18 14.37 2.70
CA ASP A 65 3.73 13.23 3.43
C ASP A 65 2.72 12.51 4.36
N GLU A 66 1.78 13.26 4.91
CA GLU A 66 0.69 12.77 5.75
C GLU A 66 -0.30 11.85 5.01
N PHE A 67 -0.31 11.86 3.68
CA PHE A 67 -1.14 10.99 2.84
C PHE A 67 -0.34 9.87 2.15
N VAL A 68 0.99 9.97 2.10
CA VAL A 68 1.85 9.05 1.36
C VAL A 68 2.50 8.04 2.32
N PHE A 69 2.08 6.78 2.28
CA PHE A 69 2.67 5.73 3.13
C PHE A 69 4.13 5.43 2.82
N TYR A 70 4.46 5.40 1.52
CA TYR A 70 5.80 5.08 1.05
C TYR A 70 6.39 6.24 0.24
N MET A 71 7.50 6.79 0.73
CA MET A 71 8.28 7.77 -0.02
C MET A 71 9.29 7.04 -0.90
N PRO A 72 9.31 7.31 -2.22
CA PRO A 72 10.15 6.60 -3.17
C PRO A 72 11.56 7.18 -3.19
N PHE A 73 12.22 7.18 -2.03
CA PHE A 73 13.58 7.68 -1.85
C PHE A 73 14.60 6.87 -2.66
N TYR A 74 15.72 7.52 -2.99
CA TYR A 74 16.93 6.85 -3.48
C TYR A 74 18.06 7.03 -2.44
N PRO A 75 18.70 5.95 -1.96
CA PRO A 75 18.41 4.56 -2.26
C PRO A 75 17.04 4.10 -1.69
N PRO A 76 16.42 3.07 -2.28
CA PRO A 76 15.10 2.60 -1.87
C PRO A 76 15.07 2.11 -0.42
N THR A 77 13.98 2.40 0.27
CA THR A 77 13.73 1.92 1.65
C THR A 77 12.66 0.84 1.67
N THR A 78 12.56 0.12 2.79
CA THR A 78 11.46 -0.84 3.02
C THR A 78 10.45 -0.25 4.01
N LEU A 79 9.16 -0.55 3.81
CA LEU A 79 8.09 -0.17 4.72
C LEU A 79 7.67 -1.38 5.58
N PRO A 80 7.90 -1.35 6.89
CA PRO A 80 7.44 -2.41 7.79
C PRO A 80 5.94 -2.27 8.07
N ILE A 81 5.18 -3.33 7.80
CA ILE A 81 3.76 -3.43 8.14
C ILE A 81 3.55 -4.67 8.99
N GLU A 82 2.90 -4.47 10.13
CA GLU A 82 2.49 -5.52 11.05
C GLU A 82 1.02 -5.85 10.79
N ILE A 83 0.70 -7.13 10.62
CA ILE A 83 -0.67 -7.58 10.38
C ILE A 83 -1.02 -8.61 11.43
N LEU A 84 -2.13 -8.38 12.13
CA LEU A 84 -2.67 -9.33 13.09
C LEU A 84 -3.89 -9.99 12.48
N PHE A 85 -3.89 -11.32 12.54
CA PHE A 85 -5.03 -12.14 12.20
C PHE A 85 -5.64 -12.76 13.45
N LYS A 86 -6.93 -13.07 13.35
CA LYS A 86 -7.64 -13.97 14.25
C LYS A 86 -8.01 -15.22 13.48
N GLU A 87 -7.63 -16.38 14.01
CA GLU A 87 -8.06 -17.67 13.49
C GLU A 87 -9.50 -17.95 13.92
N VAL A 88 -10.34 -18.32 12.96
CA VAL A 88 -11.73 -18.73 13.18
C VAL A 88 -11.96 -20.05 12.46
N SER A 89 -12.44 -21.03 13.23
CA SER A 89 -12.95 -22.29 12.70
C SER A 89 -14.38 -22.06 12.25
N ASP A 90 -14.67 -22.24 10.97
CA ASP A 90 -16.05 -22.30 10.50
C ASP A 90 -16.47 -23.76 10.34
N PHE A 91 -17.65 -24.08 10.88
CA PHE A 91 -18.19 -25.44 10.88
C PHE A 91 -19.36 -25.48 9.90
N TYR A 92 -19.10 -25.96 8.68
CA TYR A 92 -20.16 -26.29 7.73
C TYR A 92 -20.24 -27.79 7.57
N GLU A 93 -21.36 -28.35 8.05
CA GLU A 93 -21.91 -29.73 7.95
C GLU A 93 -20.91 -30.92 7.83
N ASP A 94 -19.91 -30.90 6.94
CA ASP A 94 -18.93 -31.97 6.70
C ASP A 94 -17.45 -31.52 6.55
N TYR A 95 -17.09 -30.23 6.72
CA TYR A 95 -15.70 -29.75 6.62
C TYR A 95 -15.34 -28.71 7.68
N ASP A 96 -14.18 -28.91 8.32
CA ASP A 96 -13.53 -27.87 9.13
C ASP A 96 -12.71 -26.97 8.19
N GLU A 97 -13.17 -25.73 8.00
CA GLU A 97 -12.37 -24.72 7.31
C GLU A 97 -11.85 -23.69 8.30
N THR A 98 -10.53 -23.45 8.25
CA THR A 98 -9.87 -22.44 9.06
C THR A 98 -9.74 -21.16 8.25
N VAL A 99 -10.38 -20.09 8.72
CA VAL A 99 -10.34 -18.76 8.12
C VAL A 99 -9.55 -17.82 9.02
N PHE A 100 -8.65 -17.04 8.43
CA PHE A 100 -7.85 -16.03 9.13
C PHE A 100 -8.40 -14.64 8.86
N ILE A 101 -9.12 -14.09 9.84
CA ILE A 101 -9.75 -12.78 9.74
C ILE A 101 -8.75 -11.69 10.13
N ILE A 102 -8.63 -10.63 9.32
CA ILE A 102 -7.82 -9.45 9.67
C ILE A 102 -8.39 -8.74 10.89
N GLU A 103 -7.57 -8.59 11.92
CA GLU A 103 -7.91 -7.87 13.14
C GLU A 103 -7.27 -6.47 13.18
N SER A 104 -6.04 -6.32 12.67
CA SER A 104 -5.29 -5.06 12.75
C SER A 104 -4.21 -4.98 11.68
N ILE A 105 -3.92 -3.76 11.22
CA ILE A 105 -2.80 -3.45 10.32
C ILE A 105 -2.09 -2.22 10.87
N LYS A 106 -0.82 -2.37 11.24
CA LYS A 106 -0.04 -1.32 11.90
C LYS A 106 1.20 -0.93 11.12
N LEU A 107 1.53 0.36 11.21
CA LEU A 107 2.79 0.93 10.78
C LEU A 107 3.50 1.50 12.02
N HIS A 108 4.65 0.95 12.39
CA HIS A 108 5.40 1.37 13.58
C HIS A 108 4.55 1.40 14.87
N ASN A 109 3.82 0.31 15.16
CA ASN A 109 2.86 0.18 16.27
C ASN A 109 1.63 1.11 16.22
N VAL A 110 1.48 1.95 15.19
CA VAL A 110 0.29 2.81 15.01
C VAL A 110 -0.73 2.08 14.14
N GLU A 111 -1.97 2.01 14.60
CA GLU A 111 -3.09 1.46 13.82
C GLU A 111 -3.35 2.31 12.58
N ILE A 112 -3.34 1.66 11.41
CA ILE A 112 -3.62 2.31 10.13
C ILE A 112 -4.82 1.70 9.41
N MET A 113 -5.36 0.57 9.89
CA MET A 113 -6.62 0.05 9.39
C MET A 113 -7.76 0.97 9.83
N VAL A 114 -8.49 1.51 8.87
CA VAL A 114 -9.71 2.26 9.18
C VAL A 114 -10.78 1.23 9.56
N SER A 115 -11.17 1.22 10.83
CA SER A 115 -12.26 0.36 11.30
C SER A 115 -13.50 0.61 10.45
N ALA A 116 -13.92 -0.42 9.72
CA ALA A 116 -15.23 -0.42 9.12
C ALA A 116 -16.22 -0.35 10.29
N GLY A 117 -17.00 0.73 10.38
CA GLY A 117 -18.05 0.84 11.40
C GLY A 117 -18.99 -0.37 11.34
N LYS A 118 -19.82 -0.54 12.38
CA LYS A 118 -20.71 -1.70 12.65
C LYS A 118 -21.61 -2.18 11.49
N ASN A 119 -21.64 -1.47 10.35
CA ASN A 119 -22.35 -1.84 9.13
C ASN A 119 -21.36 -2.45 8.13
N HIS A 120 -20.89 -3.67 8.42
CA HIS A 120 -20.01 -4.41 7.52
C HIS A 120 -20.81 -4.93 6.32
N PHE A 121 -20.61 -4.31 5.15
CA PHE A 121 -20.97 -4.93 3.88
C PHE A 121 -19.90 -5.97 3.54
N GLY A 122 -20.18 -7.25 3.78
CA GLY A 122 -19.43 -8.41 3.27
C GLY A 122 -17.93 -8.52 3.62
N SER A 123 -17.43 -9.75 3.66
CA SER A 123 -15.99 -10.04 3.66
C SER A 123 -15.56 -10.52 2.27
N VAL A 124 -14.28 -10.31 1.96
CA VAL A 124 -13.61 -10.91 0.81
C VAL A 124 -12.66 -11.97 1.36
N GLU A 125 -12.78 -13.19 0.83
CA GLU A 125 -11.84 -14.28 1.09
C GLU A 125 -10.81 -14.36 -0.04
N CYS A 126 -9.54 -14.56 0.31
CA CYS A 126 -8.46 -14.67 -0.66
C CYS A 126 -7.24 -15.42 -0.12
N THR A 127 -6.28 -15.67 -1.01
CA THR A 127 -4.97 -16.20 -0.65
C THR A 127 -4.10 -15.14 0.00
N LEU A 128 -3.05 -15.55 0.73
CA LEU A 128 -2.03 -14.62 1.22
C LEU A 128 -1.42 -13.79 0.09
N GLU A 129 -1.18 -14.37 -1.09
CA GLU A 129 -0.59 -13.62 -2.20
C GLU A 129 -1.49 -12.48 -2.67
N ASP A 130 -2.78 -12.74 -2.81
CA ASP A 130 -3.75 -11.73 -3.24
C ASP A 130 -3.98 -10.67 -2.17
N PHE A 131 -3.96 -11.06 -0.90
CA PHE A 131 -3.98 -10.12 0.21
C PHE A 131 -2.75 -9.21 0.20
N VAL A 132 -1.55 -9.75 -0.04
CA VAL A 132 -0.33 -8.93 -0.17
C VAL A 132 -0.44 -7.95 -1.34
N LYS A 133 -0.98 -8.37 -2.49
CA LYS A 133 -1.25 -7.45 -3.63
C LYS A 133 -2.18 -6.31 -3.22
N LYS A 134 -3.26 -6.63 -2.49
CA LYS A 134 -4.21 -5.62 -1.97
C LYS A 134 -3.53 -4.62 -1.04
N ILE A 135 -2.73 -5.09 -0.08
CA ILE A 135 -1.99 -4.22 0.85
C ILE A 135 -0.97 -3.35 0.11
N SER A 136 -0.22 -3.92 -0.83
CA SER A 136 0.74 -3.17 -1.66
C SER A 136 0.05 -2.04 -2.42
N SER A 137 -1.15 -2.31 -2.96
CA SER A 137 -1.95 -1.33 -3.70
C SER A 137 -2.47 -0.22 -2.80
N GLU A 138 -3.05 -0.55 -1.64
CA GLU A 138 -3.55 0.43 -0.65
C GLU A 138 -2.43 1.35 -0.12
N LEU A 139 -1.23 0.81 0.05
CA LEU A 139 -0.06 1.56 0.52
C LEU A 139 0.68 2.28 -0.61
N CYS A 140 0.34 2.02 -1.86
CA CYS A 140 1.04 2.51 -3.06
C CYS A 140 2.57 2.29 -2.95
N ILE A 141 2.96 1.04 -2.70
CA ILE A 141 4.36 0.59 -2.56
C ILE A 141 4.58 -0.64 -3.44
N PRO A 142 5.76 -0.85 -4.05
CA PRO A 142 6.07 -2.12 -4.69
C PRO A 142 6.27 -3.24 -3.65
N LYS A 143 5.88 -4.46 -4.01
CA LYS A 143 5.93 -5.63 -3.13
C LYS A 143 7.35 -5.93 -2.64
N SER A 144 8.38 -5.61 -3.42
CA SER A 144 9.79 -5.79 -3.03
C SER A 144 10.21 -4.91 -1.84
N GLN A 145 9.52 -3.79 -1.61
CA GLN A 145 9.79 -2.84 -0.54
C GLN A 145 8.81 -3.00 0.64
N LEU A 146 7.76 -3.80 0.48
CA LEU A 146 6.81 -4.12 1.54
C LEU A 146 7.35 -5.23 2.44
N ARG A 147 7.66 -4.90 3.70
CA ARG A 147 8.12 -5.89 4.69
C ARG A 147 6.99 -6.23 5.66
N LEU A 148 6.46 -7.44 5.55
CA LEU A 148 5.37 -7.91 6.40
C LEU A 148 5.84 -8.71 7.61
N THR A 149 5.29 -8.38 8.77
CA THR A 149 5.37 -9.18 10.00
C THR A 149 3.96 -9.59 10.41
N MET A 150 3.79 -10.86 10.74
CA MET A 150 2.47 -11.46 11.00
C MET A 150 2.54 -12.37 12.22
N ASN A 151 1.43 -12.52 12.94
CA ASN A 151 1.31 -13.40 14.10
C ASN A 151 1.17 -14.90 13.75
N PHE A 152 0.93 -15.23 12.48
CA PHE A 152 0.90 -16.60 11.95
C PHE A 152 2.00 -16.81 10.91
N LYS A 153 2.39 -18.07 10.70
CA LYS A 153 3.33 -18.42 9.63
C LYS A 153 2.62 -18.31 8.28
N LYS A 154 3.37 -17.91 7.25
CA LYS A 154 2.86 -17.81 5.87
C LYS A 154 2.24 -19.11 5.35
N THR A 155 2.73 -20.26 5.81
CA THR A 155 2.23 -21.60 5.43
C THR A 155 0.83 -21.90 5.96
N ASP A 156 0.42 -21.21 7.02
CA ASP A 156 -0.83 -21.47 7.74
C ASP A 156 -1.96 -20.61 7.15
N LEU A 157 -1.61 -19.41 6.64
CA LEU A 157 -2.53 -18.41 6.07
C LEU A 157 -3.03 -18.79 4.66
N LYS A 158 -3.89 -19.81 4.59
CA LYS A 158 -4.46 -20.31 3.32
C LYS A 158 -5.71 -19.57 2.87
N ASN A 159 -6.64 -19.31 3.80
CA ASN A 159 -7.88 -18.57 3.56
C ASN A 159 -7.89 -17.32 4.46
N ILE A 160 -7.63 -16.16 3.88
CA ILE A 160 -7.65 -14.86 4.57
C ILE A 160 -8.96 -14.15 4.28
N SER A 161 -9.61 -13.66 5.31
CA SER A 161 -10.83 -12.85 5.21
C SER A 161 -10.58 -11.42 5.68
N TYR A 162 -10.95 -10.45 4.84
CA TYR A 162 -10.88 -9.02 5.18
C TYR A 162 -12.16 -8.28 4.76
N PRO A 163 -12.50 -7.15 5.40
CA PRO A 163 -13.69 -6.37 5.04
C PRO A 163 -13.62 -5.88 3.58
N PHE A 164 -14.70 -5.97 2.81
CA PHE A 164 -14.73 -5.43 1.45
C PHE A 164 -14.35 -3.94 1.39
N SER A 165 -14.71 -3.19 2.43
CA SER A 165 -14.39 -1.77 2.60
C SER A 165 -13.02 -1.51 3.24
N LEU A 166 -12.11 -2.48 3.25
CA LEU A 166 -10.77 -2.30 3.82
C LEU A 166 -10.09 -1.10 3.19
N SER A 167 -9.69 -0.15 4.03
CA SER A 167 -8.94 1.04 3.65
C SER A 167 -7.92 1.38 4.73
N LEU A 168 -6.80 1.96 4.31
CA LEU A 168 -5.69 2.32 5.19
C LEU A 168 -5.54 3.84 5.27
N SER A 169 -5.23 4.36 6.46
CA SER A 169 -4.94 5.78 6.64
C SER A 169 -3.92 6.02 7.74
N LYS A 170 -3.02 7.00 7.56
CA LYS A 170 -2.17 7.50 8.66
C LYS A 170 -2.98 8.24 9.74
N ARG A 171 -4.26 8.57 9.49
CA ARG A 171 -5.12 9.42 10.32
C ARG A 171 -6.25 8.68 11.04
N VAL A 172 -6.11 7.38 11.35
CA VAL A 172 -7.18 6.60 12.01
C VAL A 172 -7.66 7.26 13.32
N HIS A 173 -6.79 7.97 14.04
CA HIS A 173 -7.10 8.58 15.35
C HIS A 173 -7.55 10.05 15.33
N THR A 174 -7.52 10.77 14.20
CA THR A 174 -7.82 12.23 14.21
C THR A 174 -9.31 12.56 14.38
N LYS A 175 -10.21 11.57 14.41
CA LYS A 175 -11.66 11.79 14.55
C LYS A 175 -12.24 11.53 15.95
N LEU A 176 -11.44 11.13 16.95
CA LEU A 176 -11.93 10.90 18.32
C LEU A 176 -11.70 12.09 19.29
N GLY A 177 -11.20 13.23 18.79
CA GLY A 177 -10.82 14.39 19.60
C GLY A 177 -11.68 15.66 19.44
N LEU A 178 -12.90 15.57 18.91
CA LEU A 178 -13.81 16.72 18.81
C LEU A 178 -15.21 16.32 19.29
N ASN A 179 -15.35 16.14 20.59
CA ASN A 179 -16.59 16.34 21.32
C ASN A 179 -16.23 17.19 22.55
N ASN A 180 -16.18 18.51 22.35
CA ASN A 180 -16.40 19.48 23.42
C ASN A 180 -17.89 19.78 23.47
#